data_AF-A0A0H1R6C2-F1
#
_entry.id   AF-A0A0H1R6C2-F1
#
_cell.length_a   1.000
_cell.length_b   1.000
_cell.length_c   1.000
_cell.angle_alpha   90.00
_cell.angle_beta   90.00
_cell.angle_gamma   90.00
#
_symmetry.space_group_name_H-M   'P 1'
#
loop_
_entity.id
_entity.type
_entity.pdbx_description
1 polymer ?
#
loop_
_entity_poly.entity_id
_entity_poly.type
_entity_poly.pdbx_seq_one_letter_code
_entity_poly.pdbx_strand_id
1 'polypeptide(L)'
;MKRFAVVGHLAVTSGTFSLNDLPGSGGRMDVLCRSVNSSFFLSHDLRRDVECYLILCGEPGPEKTVLFRGAGVRHLSPDERSSAALIKKALSIPCGDEFRESTPGVYVRRGGLSRLLAEIPFAVLDEAGEDVRAAPDLPENYLLSDHHNFTAEEEASIAGYPRYSVGPRSLHADHTITVLLNEMDRRES
;
A
#
# COMPACT_ATOMS: atom_id res chain seq x y z
N MET A 1 6.22 -13.78 -4.52
CA MET A 1 4.97 -12.98 -4.58
C MET A 1 5.26 -11.66 -3.91
N LYS A 2 5.23 -10.54 -4.64
CA LYS A 2 5.67 -9.23 -4.15
C LYS A 2 4.53 -8.53 -3.40
N ARG A 3 4.79 -7.96 -2.22
CA ARG A 3 3.77 -7.28 -1.41
C ARG A 3 4.20 -5.89 -1.02
N PHE A 4 3.30 -4.94 -1.15
CA PHE A 4 3.49 -3.57 -0.67
C PHE A 4 2.40 -3.25 0.34
N ALA A 5 2.78 -2.77 1.52
CA ALA A 5 1.88 -2.21 2.50
C ALA A 5 2.14 -0.71 2.63
N VAL A 6 1.10 0.11 2.54
CA VAL A 6 1.19 1.56 2.66
C VAL A 6 0.30 2.04 3.80
N VAL A 7 0.89 2.73 4.77
CA VAL A 7 0.17 3.34 5.90
C VAL A 7 -0.37 4.71 5.50
N GLY A 8 -1.69 4.83 5.39
CA GLY A 8 -2.41 6.08 5.18
C GLY A 8 -2.92 6.65 6.50
N HIS A 9 -2.11 7.50 7.13
CA HIS A 9 -2.37 8.04 8.47
C HIS A 9 -3.68 8.82 8.56
N LEU A 10 -3.98 9.60 7.53
CA LEU A 10 -5.19 10.42 7.47
C LEU A 10 -6.29 9.77 6.63
N ALA A 11 -6.01 8.65 5.97
CA ALA A 11 -6.91 8.05 4.99
C ALA A 11 -8.17 7.55 5.67
N VAL A 12 -9.31 8.06 5.20
CA VAL A 12 -10.59 7.83 5.86
C VAL A 12 -10.99 6.36 5.84
N THR A 13 -11.62 5.92 6.92
CA THR A 13 -12.03 4.52 7.11
C THR A 13 -13.47 4.23 6.69
N SER A 14 -14.18 5.22 6.13
CA SER A 14 -15.55 5.11 5.61
C SER A 14 -15.64 5.39 4.11
N GLY A 15 -16.56 4.72 3.42
CA GLY A 15 -16.84 4.93 2.00
C GLY A 15 -17.59 6.23 1.68
N THR A 16 -17.52 7.26 2.53
CA THR A 16 -18.32 8.49 2.41
C THR A 16 -17.57 9.66 1.76
N PHE A 17 -16.27 9.52 1.48
CA PHE A 17 -15.46 10.58 0.86
C PHE A 17 -15.83 10.90 -0.59
N SER A 18 -15.45 12.08 -1.06
CA SER A 18 -15.69 12.53 -2.43
C SER A 18 -14.61 12.03 -3.39
N LEU A 19 -15.02 11.44 -4.53
CA LEU A 19 -14.09 11.09 -5.61
C LEU A 19 -13.56 12.30 -6.37
N ASN A 20 -14.10 13.49 -6.10
CA ASN A 20 -13.63 14.75 -6.68
C ASN A 20 -12.68 15.50 -5.71
N ASP A 21 -12.47 14.98 -4.51
CA ASP A 21 -11.59 15.56 -3.50
C ASP A 21 -10.92 14.43 -2.68
N LEU A 22 -10.06 13.68 -3.36
CA LEU A 22 -9.27 12.60 -2.75
C LEU A 22 -8.26 13.11 -1.71
N PRO A 23 -7.56 14.25 -1.93
CA PRO A 23 -6.61 14.76 -0.95
C PRO A 23 -7.27 15.29 0.32
N GLY A 24 -8.39 16.02 0.19
CA GLY A 24 -9.12 16.62 1.31
C GLY A 24 -10.03 15.61 1.98
N SER A 25 -11.24 15.43 1.44
CA SER A 25 -12.28 14.57 2.03
C SER A 25 -11.90 13.10 2.15
N GLY A 26 -10.94 12.62 1.36
CA GLY A 26 -10.41 11.25 1.42
C GLY A 26 -9.24 11.09 2.40
N GLY A 27 -8.69 12.19 2.94
CA GLY A 27 -7.55 12.14 3.85
C GLY A 27 -6.29 11.66 3.15
N ARG A 28 -5.88 12.35 2.09
CA ARG A 28 -4.76 11.96 1.23
C ARG A 28 -4.92 10.59 0.55
N MET A 29 -6.16 10.22 0.24
CA MET A 29 -6.48 9.00 -0.52
C MET A 29 -5.79 8.97 -1.89
N ASP A 30 -5.46 10.13 -2.46
CA ASP A 30 -4.69 10.27 -3.70
C ASP A 30 -3.33 9.55 -3.63
N VAL A 31 -2.64 9.59 -2.48
CA VAL A 31 -1.34 8.91 -2.26
C VAL A 31 -1.48 7.39 -2.34
N LEU A 32 -2.51 6.86 -1.69
CA LEU A 32 -2.82 5.42 -1.70
C LEU A 32 -3.23 4.96 -3.10
N CYS A 33 -4.01 5.77 -3.81
CA CYS A 33 -4.41 5.49 -5.19
C CYS A 33 -3.21 5.43 -6.15
N ARG A 34 -2.25 6.37 -6.05
CA ARG A 34 -1.00 6.31 -6.82
C ARG A 34 -0.13 5.12 -6.44
N SER A 35 -0.13 4.73 -5.17
CA SER A 35 0.60 3.54 -4.70
C SER A 35 0.01 2.25 -5.27
N VAL A 36 -1.32 2.13 -5.33
CA VAL A 36 -2.01 1.05 -6.06
C VAL A 36 -1.59 1.04 -7.52
N ASN A 37 -1.62 2.20 -8.19
CA ASN A 37 -1.27 2.27 -9.61
C ASN A 37 0.18 1.82 -9.87
N SER A 38 1.13 2.34 -9.09
CA SER A 38 2.55 1.99 -9.19
C SER A 38 2.86 0.54 -8.85
N SER A 39 2.05 -0.08 -7.99
CA SER A 39 2.20 -1.50 -7.64
C SER A 39 1.84 -2.43 -8.80
N PHE A 40 0.89 -2.04 -9.67
CA PHE A 40 0.22 -2.99 -10.56
C PHE A 40 0.49 -2.77 -12.05
N PHE A 41 0.45 -1.53 -12.53
CA PHE A 41 0.36 -1.30 -13.98
C PHE A 41 1.71 -1.46 -14.70
N LEU A 42 1.66 -2.22 -15.80
CA LEU A 42 2.62 -2.19 -16.89
C LEU A 42 1.97 -1.53 -18.10
N SER A 43 2.71 -1.35 -19.20
CA SER A 43 2.20 -0.67 -20.40
C SER A 43 0.97 -1.36 -21.01
N HIS A 44 0.95 -2.70 -21.03
CA HIS A 44 -0.11 -3.50 -21.65
C HIS A 44 -0.57 -4.67 -20.77
N ASP A 45 -0.17 -4.69 -19.49
CA ASP A 45 -0.56 -5.74 -18.56
C ASP A 45 -0.57 -5.20 -17.13
N LEU A 46 -0.88 -6.08 -16.19
CA LEU A 46 -0.92 -5.85 -14.77
C LEU A 46 -0.12 -6.95 -14.07
N ARG A 47 0.77 -6.56 -13.15
CA ARG A 47 1.58 -7.49 -12.37
C ARG A 47 0.68 -8.43 -11.56
N ARG A 48 0.62 -9.69 -11.97
CA ARG A 48 -0.28 -10.71 -11.36
C ARG A 48 0.27 -11.30 -10.07
N ASP A 49 1.56 -11.13 -9.85
CA ASP A 49 2.35 -11.60 -8.72
C ASP A 49 2.54 -10.52 -7.63
N VAL A 50 1.70 -9.47 -7.64
CA VAL A 50 1.74 -8.37 -6.66
C VAL A 50 0.47 -8.35 -5.80
N GLU A 51 0.63 -8.04 -4.51
CA GLU A 51 -0.44 -7.62 -3.59
C GLU A 51 -0.14 -6.23 -3.03
N CYS A 52 -1.16 -5.37 -2.94
CA CYS A 52 -1.05 -4.03 -2.37
C CYS A 52 -2.04 -3.88 -1.21
N TYR A 53 -1.50 -3.69 -0.01
CA TYR A 53 -2.22 -3.47 1.23
C TYR A 53 -2.23 -1.97 1.54
N LEU A 54 -3.41 -1.44 1.79
CA LEU A 54 -3.62 -0.07 2.21
C LEU A 54 -4.12 -0.12 3.66
N ILE A 55 -3.35 0.42 4.59
CA ILE A 55 -3.74 0.55 5.99
C ILE A 55 -4.32 1.94 6.17
N LEU A 56 -5.60 2.03 6.55
CA LEU A 56 -6.32 3.29 6.67
C LEU A 56 -6.53 3.58 8.15
N CYS A 57 -5.94 4.68 8.64
CA CYS A 57 -5.94 5.04 10.07
C CYS A 57 -6.80 6.27 10.38
N GLY A 58 -7.40 6.90 9.37
CA GLY A 58 -8.19 8.11 9.54
C GLY A 58 -9.59 7.89 10.11
N GLU A 59 -10.20 9.00 10.52
CA GLU A 59 -11.60 9.08 10.95
C GLU A 59 -12.60 8.58 9.85
N PRO A 60 -13.85 8.23 10.20
CA PRO A 60 -14.49 8.28 11.53
C PRO A 60 -14.48 6.94 12.29
N GLY A 61 -13.93 5.89 11.70
CA GLY A 61 -13.99 4.53 12.22
C GLY A 61 -12.65 4.00 12.69
N PRO A 62 -12.63 2.79 13.25
CA PRO A 62 -11.39 2.11 13.56
C PRO A 62 -10.61 1.78 12.28
N GLU A 63 -9.32 1.48 12.46
CA GLU A 63 -8.44 1.09 11.36
C GLU A 63 -9.02 -0.03 10.50
N LYS A 64 -8.82 0.12 9.20
CA LYS A 64 -9.16 -0.91 8.20
C LYS A 64 -7.97 -1.17 7.30
N THR A 65 -7.90 -2.39 6.81
CA THR A 65 -6.97 -2.75 5.75
C THR A 65 -7.75 -3.08 4.48
N VAL A 66 -7.42 -2.42 3.37
CA VAL A 66 -7.90 -2.76 2.03
C VAL A 66 -6.77 -3.47 1.28
N LEU A 67 -7.08 -4.60 0.66
CA LEU A 67 -6.12 -5.41 -0.09
C LEU A 67 -6.53 -5.46 -1.56
N PHE A 68 -5.62 -5.10 -2.45
CA PHE A 68 -5.69 -5.35 -3.88
C PHE A 68 -4.82 -6.55 -4.25
N ARG A 69 -5.36 -7.50 -5.03
CA ARG A 69 -4.63 -8.67 -5.55
C ARG A 69 -4.49 -8.61 -7.06
N GLY A 70 -3.27 -8.53 -7.56
CA GLY A 70 -3.00 -8.41 -9.01
C GLY A 70 -3.52 -9.59 -9.82
N ALA A 71 -3.48 -10.80 -9.25
CA ALA A 71 -3.99 -12.03 -9.87
C ALA A 71 -5.48 -11.97 -10.26
N GLY A 72 -6.29 -11.22 -9.50
CA GLY A 72 -7.76 -11.24 -9.63
C GLY A 72 -8.42 -9.88 -9.87
N VAL A 73 -7.68 -8.77 -9.77
CA VAL A 73 -8.29 -7.43 -9.82
C VAL A 73 -8.94 -7.15 -11.18
N ARG A 74 -10.15 -6.57 -11.13
CA ARG A 74 -10.94 -6.10 -12.28
C ARG A 74 -11.42 -4.67 -12.05
N HIS A 75 -11.75 -3.98 -13.15
CA HIS A 75 -12.27 -2.60 -13.14
C HIS A 75 -11.30 -1.55 -12.56
N LEU A 76 -10.02 -1.89 -12.49
CA LEU A 76 -8.95 -0.98 -12.12
C LEU A 76 -8.32 -0.44 -13.41
N SER A 77 -8.15 0.89 -13.47
CA SER A 77 -7.49 1.62 -14.56
C SER A 77 -6.31 2.42 -14.00
N PRO A 78 -5.32 2.82 -14.83
CA PRO A 78 -4.11 3.52 -14.35
C PRO A 78 -4.39 5.01 -14.04
N ASP A 79 -5.44 5.29 -13.28
CA ASP A 79 -5.86 6.61 -12.83
C ASP A 79 -6.25 6.55 -11.35
N GLU A 80 -6.22 7.68 -10.64
CA GLU A 80 -6.53 7.71 -9.21
C GLU A 80 -8.01 7.47 -8.93
N ARG A 81 -8.90 7.84 -9.86
CA ARG A 81 -10.35 7.80 -9.63
C ARG A 81 -10.87 6.37 -9.63
N SER A 82 -10.35 5.49 -10.48
CA SER A 82 -10.75 4.08 -10.54
C SER A 82 -10.35 3.32 -9.28
N SER A 83 -9.09 3.45 -8.82
CA SER A 83 -8.63 2.90 -7.55
C SER A 83 -9.42 3.47 -6.37
N ALA A 84 -9.62 4.79 -6.31
CA ALA A 84 -10.45 5.43 -5.29
C ALA A 84 -11.90 4.90 -5.28
N ALA A 85 -12.50 4.65 -6.44
CA ALA A 85 -13.85 4.09 -6.53
C ALA A 85 -13.93 2.66 -5.98
N LEU A 86 -12.88 1.85 -6.20
CA LEU A 86 -12.79 0.49 -5.64
C LEU A 86 -12.58 0.53 -4.12
N ILE A 87 -11.69 1.40 -3.62
CA ILE A 87 -11.50 1.63 -2.18
C ILE A 87 -12.83 2.07 -1.54
N LYS A 88 -13.52 3.04 -2.15
CA LYS A 88 -14.82 3.54 -1.67
C LYS A 88 -15.86 2.42 -1.55
N LYS A 89 -15.96 1.55 -2.56
CA LYS A 89 -16.85 0.37 -2.52
C LYS A 89 -16.44 -0.59 -1.41
N ALA A 90 -15.14 -0.86 -1.25
CA ALA A 90 -14.63 -1.71 -0.19
C ALA A 90 -14.98 -1.18 1.20
N LEU A 91 -14.82 0.13 1.43
CA LEU A 91 -15.16 0.76 2.71
C LEU A 91 -16.67 0.89 2.95
N SER A 92 -17.53 0.65 1.94
CA SER A 92 -18.99 0.75 2.03
C SER A 92 -19.67 -0.57 2.41
N ILE A 93 -18.94 -1.69 2.46
CA ILE A 93 -19.47 -2.98 2.90
C ILE A 93 -19.13 -3.24 4.38
N PRO A 94 -19.99 -3.97 5.13
CA PRO A 94 -19.63 -4.37 6.47
C PRO A 94 -18.50 -5.40 6.43
N CYS A 95 -17.47 -5.20 7.25
CA CYS A 95 -16.34 -6.13 7.38
C CYS A 95 -16.10 -6.51 8.84
N GLY A 96 -15.61 -7.73 9.02
CA GLY A 96 -15.11 -8.25 10.30
C GLY A 96 -13.60 -8.25 10.30
N ASP A 97 -13.06 -9.17 11.08
CA ASP A 97 -11.62 -9.38 11.25
C ASP A 97 -10.99 -10.11 10.04
N GLU A 98 -11.77 -10.90 9.33
CA GLU A 98 -11.32 -11.60 8.12
C GLU A 98 -11.54 -10.77 6.85
N PHE A 99 -10.65 -10.97 5.87
CA PHE A 99 -10.78 -10.32 4.57
C PHE A 99 -12.07 -10.74 3.86
N ARG A 100 -12.91 -9.75 3.58
CA ARG A 100 -14.12 -9.89 2.78
C ARG A 100 -13.92 -9.25 1.41
N GLU A 101 -14.22 -9.99 0.35
CA GLU A 101 -14.18 -9.45 -1.01
C GLU A 101 -15.31 -8.43 -1.23
N SER A 102 -14.97 -7.28 -1.80
CA SER A 102 -15.92 -6.22 -2.17
C SER A 102 -16.18 -6.22 -3.67
N THR A 103 -15.12 -6.30 -4.45
CA THR A 103 -15.13 -6.42 -5.91
C THR A 103 -14.02 -7.39 -6.30
N PRO A 104 -14.03 -7.99 -7.51
CA PRO A 104 -13.04 -8.99 -7.89
C PRO A 104 -11.61 -8.51 -7.63
N GLY A 105 -10.89 -9.22 -6.76
CA GLY A 105 -9.51 -8.91 -6.37
C GLY A 105 -9.33 -7.73 -5.41
N VAL A 106 -10.39 -7.19 -4.81
CA VAL A 106 -10.33 -6.12 -3.81
C VAL A 106 -11.07 -6.55 -2.55
N TYR A 107 -10.35 -6.57 -1.43
CA TYR A 107 -10.81 -7.09 -0.15
C TYR A 107 -10.69 -6.02 0.94
N VAL A 108 -11.48 -6.16 2.00
CA VAL A 108 -11.43 -5.28 3.17
C VAL A 108 -11.60 -6.07 4.45
N ARG A 109 -10.92 -5.63 5.51
CA ARG A 109 -11.10 -6.11 6.89
C ARG A 109 -10.89 -4.99 7.91
N ARG A 110 -11.24 -5.26 9.17
CA ARG A 110 -10.84 -4.47 10.33
C ARG A 110 -9.42 -4.81 10.78
N GLY A 111 -8.74 -3.81 11.33
CA GLY A 111 -7.36 -3.89 11.82
C GLY A 111 -6.38 -3.20 10.86
N GLY A 112 -5.36 -2.56 11.43
CA GLY A 112 -4.31 -1.87 10.70
C GLY A 112 -2.94 -2.53 10.83
N LEU A 113 -1.92 -1.72 11.11
CA LEU A 113 -0.51 -2.10 10.93
C LEU A 113 -0.11 -3.29 11.80
N SER A 114 -0.39 -3.23 13.11
CA SER A 114 0.02 -4.27 14.08
C SER A 114 -0.45 -5.67 13.68
N ARG A 115 -1.69 -5.78 13.21
CA ARG A 115 -2.25 -7.04 12.72
C ARG A 115 -1.56 -7.51 11.44
N LEU A 116 -1.32 -6.60 10.50
CA LEU A 116 -0.67 -6.95 9.24
C LEU A 116 0.78 -7.43 9.46
N LEU A 117 1.52 -6.78 10.36
CA LEU A 117 2.88 -7.15 10.75
C LEU A 117 2.97 -8.53 11.43
N ALA A 118 1.92 -8.92 12.17
CA ALA A 118 1.86 -10.25 12.80
C ALA A 118 1.66 -11.40 11.78
N GLU A 119 1.18 -11.10 10.58
CA GLU A 119 0.84 -12.09 9.56
C GLU A 119 1.90 -12.20 8.46
N ILE A 120 2.56 -11.10 8.12
CA ILE A 120 3.49 -11.02 6.99
C ILE A 120 4.80 -10.36 7.46
N PRO A 121 5.97 -11.00 7.24
CA PRO A 121 7.25 -10.38 7.55
C PRO A 121 7.59 -9.35 6.47
N PHE A 122 7.57 -8.07 6.85
CA PHE A 122 7.93 -6.95 5.98
C PHE A 122 9.39 -6.53 6.16
N ALA A 123 9.92 -5.86 5.15
CA ALA A 123 11.02 -4.93 5.27
C ALA A 123 10.49 -3.49 5.16
N VAL A 124 11.17 -2.52 5.75
CA VAL A 124 10.75 -1.11 5.72
C VAL A 124 11.52 -0.38 4.62
N LEU A 125 10.82 0.43 3.83
CA LEU A 125 11.48 1.35 2.90
C LEU A 125 11.79 2.66 3.63
N ASP A 126 13.08 2.96 3.74
CA ASP A 126 13.63 4.06 4.53
C ASP A 126 14.86 4.62 3.80
N GLU A 127 14.96 5.95 3.71
CA GLU A 127 16.08 6.65 3.06
C GLU A 127 17.44 6.32 3.69
N ALA A 128 17.45 6.00 4.99
CA ALA A 128 18.63 5.62 5.76
C ALA A 128 18.92 4.10 5.75
N GLY A 129 18.11 3.31 5.04
CA GLY A 129 18.30 1.87 4.88
C GLY A 129 19.47 1.49 3.96
N GLU A 130 19.74 0.18 3.86
CA GLU A 130 20.71 -0.36 2.89
C GLU A 130 20.22 -0.11 1.46
N ASP A 131 21.08 0.39 0.57
CA ASP A 131 20.70 0.63 -0.82
C ASP A 131 20.29 -0.70 -1.49
N VAL A 132 19.09 -0.73 -2.07
CA VAL A 132 18.53 -1.90 -2.75
C VAL A 132 19.40 -2.43 -3.88
N ARG A 133 20.35 -1.66 -4.42
CA ARG A 133 21.31 -2.11 -5.44
C ARG A 133 22.56 -2.74 -4.85
N ALA A 134 22.89 -2.42 -3.60
CA ALA A 134 24.02 -2.99 -2.88
C ALA A 134 23.62 -4.26 -2.11
N ALA A 135 22.35 -4.37 -1.71
CA ALA A 135 21.83 -5.54 -1.01
C ALA A 135 21.99 -6.83 -1.85
N PRO A 136 22.55 -7.91 -1.28
CA PRO A 136 22.77 -9.16 -2.01
C PRO A 136 21.44 -9.78 -2.46
N ASP A 137 20.46 -9.79 -1.57
CA ASP A 137 19.11 -10.29 -1.81
C ASP A 137 18.06 -9.25 -1.43
N LEU A 138 16.91 -9.28 -2.11
CA LEU A 138 15.78 -8.41 -1.84
C LEU A 138 14.62 -9.22 -1.25
N PRO A 139 13.99 -8.75 -0.15
CA PRO A 139 12.79 -9.39 0.37
C PRO A 139 11.61 -9.24 -0.59
N GLU A 140 10.55 -10.02 -0.37
CA GLU A 140 9.34 -9.94 -1.21
C GLU A 140 8.31 -8.91 -0.70
N ASN A 141 8.35 -8.54 0.59
CA ASN A 141 7.31 -7.74 1.23
C ASN A 141 7.89 -6.43 1.77
N TYR A 142 7.30 -5.30 1.40
CA TYR A 142 7.77 -3.97 1.79
C TYR A 142 6.67 -3.13 2.44
N LEU A 143 7.03 -2.41 3.50
CA LEU A 143 6.20 -1.45 4.21
C LEU A 143 6.67 -0.03 3.88
N LEU A 144 5.72 0.83 3.55
CA LEU A 144 5.90 2.26 3.32
C LEU A 144 4.95 3.06 4.21
N SER A 145 5.42 4.25 4.58
CA SER A 145 4.55 5.30 5.10
C SER A 145 3.93 6.11 3.95
N ASP A 146 2.96 6.97 4.25
CA ASP A 146 2.41 7.93 3.30
C ASP A 146 3.27 9.22 3.22
N HIS A 147 2.66 10.37 3.42
CA HIS A 147 3.30 11.68 3.41
C HIS A 147 3.74 12.12 4.81
N HIS A 148 3.35 11.38 5.84
CA HIS A 148 3.88 11.52 7.19
C HIS A 148 4.97 10.45 7.42
N ASN A 149 5.87 10.72 8.36
CA ASN A 149 6.73 9.66 8.89
C ASN A 149 5.88 8.70 9.73
N PHE A 150 6.36 7.48 9.90
CA PHE A 150 5.81 6.59 10.92
C PHE A 150 5.80 7.29 12.28
N THR A 151 4.73 7.10 13.02
CA THR A 151 4.61 7.55 14.41
C THR A 151 5.59 6.80 15.30
N ALA A 152 5.84 7.32 16.51
CA ALA A 152 6.73 6.66 17.47
C ALA A 152 6.29 5.23 17.84
N GLU A 153 4.97 4.98 17.85
CA GLU A 153 4.40 3.67 18.17
C GLU A 153 4.57 2.67 17.01
N GLU A 154 4.43 3.14 15.77
CA GLU A 154 4.70 2.35 14.57
C GLU A 154 6.19 2.06 14.43
N GLU A 155 7.06 3.06 14.64
CA GLU A 155 8.52 2.90 14.66
C GLU A 155 8.95 1.86 15.71
N ALA A 156 8.35 1.87 16.91
CA ALA A 156 8.60 0.85 17.92
C ALA A 156 8.18 -0.55 17.45
N SER A 157 7.08 -0.65 16.70
CA SER A 157 6.58 -1.92 16.16
C SER A 157 7.48 -2.49 15.04
N ILE A 158 8.19 -1.62 14.31
CA ILE A 158 9.07 -1.99 13.19
C ILE A 158 10.57 -1.84 13.51
N ALA A 159 10.96 -1.59 14.76
CA ALA A 159 12.34 -1.32 15.14
C ALA A 159 13.33 -2.45 14.78
N GLY A 160 12.86 -3.70 14.75
CA GLY A 160 13.66 -4.87 14.39
C GLY A 160 13.60 -5.26 12.92
N TYR A 161 12.91 -4.50 12.07
CA TYR A 161 12.68 -4.86 10.67
C TYR A 161 13.83 -4.37 9.80
N PRO A 162 14.28 -5.17 8.79
CA PRO A 162 15.32 -4.73 7.87
C PRO A 162 14.84 -3.51 7.08
N ARG A 163 15.76 -2.57 6.84
CA ARG A 163 15.47 -1.30 6.17
C ARG A 163 16.23 -1.17 4.87
N TYR A 164 15.54 -0.75 3.82
CA TYR A 164 16.13 -0.58 2.50
C TYR A 164 15.84 0.81 1.93
N SER A 165 16.83 1.37 1.24
CA SER A 165 16.75 2.65 0.54
C SER A 165 16.73 2.44 -0.96
N VAL A 166 15.88 3.19 -1.67
CA VAL A 166 15.86 3.22 -3.15
C VAL A 166 16.71 4.35 -3.74
N GLY A 167 17.36 5.14 -2.88
CA GLY A 167 18.23 6.23 -3.29
C GLY A 167 18.34 7.36 -2.25
N PRO A 168 19.16 8.38 -2.54
CA PRO A 168 19.55 9.41 -1.56
C PRO A 168 18.52 10.53 -1.36
N ARG A 169 17.30 10.39 -1.90
CA ARG A 169 16.26 11.42 -1.85
C ARG A 169 14.99 10.83 -1.27
N SER A 170 14.31 11.62 -0.45
CA SER A 170 12.94 11.36 -0.04
C SER A 170 12.01 11.35 -1.25
N LEU A 171 11.45 10.17 -1.54
CA LEU A 171 10.50 9.96 -2.62
C LEU A 171 9.11 9.77 -2.05
N HIS A 172 8.09 10.12 -2.83
CA HIS A 172 6.73 9.68 -2.54
C HIS A 172 6.63 8.14 -2.60
N ALA A 173 5.76 7.57 -1.78
CA ALA A 173 5.59 6.12 -1.65
C ALA A 173 5.42 5.41 -3.01
N ASP A 174 4.64 5.98 -3.92
CA ASP A 174 4.39 5.44 -5.26
C ASP A 174 5.64 5.44 -6.16
N HIS A 175 6.47 6.48 -6.06
CA HIS A 175 7.76 6.52 -6.76
C HIS A 175 8.73 5.47 -6.19
N THR A 176 8.76 5.30 -4.87
CA THR A 176 9.58 4.28 -4.19
C THR A 176 9.21 2.88 -4.67
N ILE A 177 7.91 2.57 -4.75
CA ILE A 177 7.40 1.30 -5.30
C ILE A 177 7.88 1.11 -6.75
N THR A 178 7.78 2.15 -7.58
CA THR A 178 8.21 2.09 -8.98
C THR A 178 9.71 1.79 -9.12
N VAL A 179 10.56 2.48 -8.36
CA VAL A 179 12.03 2.29 -8.41
C VAL A 179 12.40 0.89 -7.94
N LEU A 180 11.80 0.42 -6.85
CA LEU A 180 12.04 -0.91 -6.31
C LEU A 180 11.58 -2.01 -7.27
N LEU A 181 10.38 -1.90 -7.84
CA LEU A 181 9.88 -2.88 -8.80
C LEU A 181 10.77 -2.96 -10.04
N ASN A 182 11.26 -1.82 -10.54
CA ASN A 182 12.24 -1.81 -11.63
C ASN A 182 13.54 -2.52 -11.24
N GLU A 183 14.03 -2.35 -10.01
CA GLU A 183 15.22 -3.09 -9.54
C GLU A 183 14.95 -4.59 -9.42
N MET A 184 13.80 -5.01 -8.86
CA MET A 184 13.41 -6.41 -8.78
C MET A 184 13.29 -7.04 -10.17
N ASP A 185 12.67 -6.35 -11.13
CA ASP A 185 12.56 -6.82 -12.52
C ASP A 185 13.92 -7.07 -13.17
N ARG A 186 14.92 -6.22 -12.89
CA ARG A 186 16.29 -6.37 -13.41
C ARG A 186 17.04 -7.54 -12.80
N ARG A 187 16.67 -7.97 -11.59
CA ARG A 187 17.26 -9.14 -10.91
C ARG A 187 16.60 -10.45 -11.32
N GLU A 188 15.33 -10.39 -11.72
CA GLU A 188 14.57 -11.54 -12.22
C GLU A 188 14.81 -11.83 -13.71
N SER A 189 15.39 -10.88 -14.45
CA SER A 189 15.67 -10.99 -15.89
C SER A 189 16.90 -11.81 -16.24
#